data_AF-A0A4V3RUA8-F1
#
_entry.id   AF-A0A4V3RUA8-F1
#
_cell.length_a   1.000
_cell.length_b   1.000
_cell.length_c   1.000
_cell.angle_alpha   90.00
_cell.angle_beta   90.00
_cell.angle_gamma   90.00
#
_symmetry.space_group_name_H-M   'P 1'
#
loop_
_entity.id
_entity.type
_entity.pdbx_description
1 polymer ?
#
loop_
_entity_poly.entity_id
_entity_poly.type
_entity_poly.pdbx_seq_one_letter_code
_entity_poly.pdbx_strand_id
1 'polypeptide(L)'
;MAESILKSDFLNKATEVAKELSTMIESAQDGKHRAIIILAAEEVTEDSSANVIGISGRTKEAMSALHDFATQPQTKGVFRHVAMSVALDNIINK
;
A
#
# COMPACT_ATOMS: atom_id res chain seq x y z
N MET A 1 24.07 15.86 2.17
CA MET A 1 23.87 14.55 2.82
C MET A 1 22.37 14.33 2.84
N ALA A 2 21.86 13.23 2.27
CA ALA A 2 20.43 12.94 2.34
C ALA A 2 20.07 12.75 3.81
N GLU A 3 19.21 13.61 4.36
CA GLU A 3 18.59 13.33 5.65
C GLU A 3 17.87 11.99 5.50
N SER A 4 18.39 10.95 6.14
CA SER A 4 17.64 9.72 6.28
C SER A 4 16.45 10.08 7.13
N ILE A 5 15.28 10.26 6.51
CA ILE A 5 14.02 10.41 7.25
C ILE A 5 13.92 9.16 8.12
N LEU A 6 14.20 9.33 9.42
CA LEU A 6 14.05 8.28 10.41
C LEU A 6 12.57 7.93 10.40
N LYS A 7 12.24 6.73 9.92
CA LYS A 7 10.87 6.22 9.96
C LYS A 7 10.40 6.31 11.41
N SER A 8 9.23 6.92 11.60
CA SER A 8 8.56 6.98 12.89
C SER A 8 8.32 5.58 13.46
N ASP A 9 8.02 5.50 14.75
CA ASP A 9 7.59 4.24 15.37
C ASP A 9 6.34 3.67 14.70
N PHE A 10 5.42 4.52 14.24
CA PHE A 10 4.24 4.10 13.48
C PHE A 10 4.62 3.39 12.17
N LEU A 11 5.46 4.01 11.34
CA LEU A 11 5.88 3.42 10.06
C LEU A 11 6.80 2.22 10.25
N ASN A 12 7.60 2.20 11.31
CA ASN A 12 8.40 1.03 11.69
C ASN A 12 7.49 -0.14 12.05
N LYS A 13 6.46 0.09 12.88
CA LYS A 13 5.50 -0.96 13.25
C LYS A 13 4.69 -1.45 12.05
N ALA A 14 4.21 -0.55 11.20
CA ALA A 14 3.52 -0.91 9.97
C ALA A 14 4.41 -1.76 9.04
N THR A 15 5.70 -1.44 8.94
CA THR A 15 6.67 -2.22 8.17
C THR A 15 6.89 -3.62 8.78
N GLU A 16 7.00 -3.71 10.10
CA GLU A 16 7.15 -4.99 10.81
C GLU A 16 5.94 -5.90 10.57
N VAL A 17 4.73 -5.37 10.78
CA VAL A 17 3.48 -6.09 10.53
C VAL A 17 3.38 -6.54 9.07
N ALA A 18 3.76 -5.69 8.11
CA ALA A 18 3.79 -6.06 6.70
C ALA A 18 4.70 -7.26 6.42
N LYS A 19 5.90 -7.30 7.04
CA LYS A 19 6.86 -8.39 6.88
C LYS A 19 6.37 -9.69 7.51
N GLU A 20 5.82 -9.61 8.73
CA GLU A 20 5.26 -10.77 9.44
C GLU A 20 4.15 -11.42 8.63
N LEU A 21 3.18 -10.60 8.17
CA LEU A 21 2.05 -11.10 7.39
C LEU A 21 2.46 -11.63 6.02
N SER A 22 3.45 -11.02 5.38
CA SER A 22 4.02 -11.54 4.13
C SER A 22 4.66 -12.92 4.34
N THR A 23 5.45 -13.07 5.40
CA THR A 23 6.10 -14.35 5.75
C THR A 23 5.06 -15.43 6.05
N MET A 24 3.97 -15.09 6.73
CA MET A 24 2.87 -16.01 7.00
C MET A 24 2.16 -16.46 5.72
N ILE A 25 1.93 -15.55 4.77
CA ILE A 25 1.32 -15.89 3.47
C ILE A 25 2.26 -16.77 2.65
N GLU A 26 3.55 -16.48 2.63
CA GLU A 26 4.54 -17.23 1.85
C GLU A 26 4.78 -18.65 2.39
N SER A 27 4.74 -18.82 3.72
CA SER A 27 5.00 -20.10 4.39
C SER A 27 3.79 -21.03 4.49
N ALA A 28 2.57 -20.52 4.30
CA ALA A 28 1.35 -21.30 4.43
C ALA A 28 1.07 -22.15 3.17
N GLN A 29 0.71 -23.43 3.34
CA GLN A 29 0.31 -24.30 2.21
C GLN A 29 -0.91 -23.75 1.44
N ASP A 30 -1.84 -23.09 2.14
CA ASP A 30 -3.01 -22.40 1.58
C ASP A 30 -2.75 -20.91 1.27
N GLY A 31 -1.53 -20.42 1.51
CA GLY A 31 -1.10 -19.05 1.22
C GLY A 31 -1.25 -18.64 -0.24
N LYS A 32 -1.40 -19.61 -1.15
CA LYS A 32 -1.72 -19.40 -2.58
C LYS A 32 -3.04 -18.64 -2.80
N HIS A 33 -3.95 -18.65 -1.82
CA HIS A 33 -5.25 -17.99 -1.90
C HIS A 33 -5.34 -16.73 -1.03
N ARG A 34 -4.22 -16.31 -0.41
CA ARG A 34 -4.16 -15.16 0.47
C ARG A 34 -3.37 -14.05 -0.19
N ALA A 35 -3.81 -12.82 0.01
CA ALA A 35 -3.07 -11.62 -0.34
C ALA A 35 -3.22 -10.59 0.77
N ILE A 36 -2.21 -9.73 0.90
CA ILE A 36 -2.23 -8.60 1.80
C ILE A 36 -1.80 -7.35 1.07
N ILE A 37 -2.50 -6.25 1.34
CA ILE A 37 -2.16 -4.91 0.91
C ILE A 37 -2.16 -4.05 2.17
N ILE A 38 -1.00 -3.50 2.52
CA ILE A 38 -0.86 -2.54 3.62
C ILE A 38 -0.49 -1.20 3.02
N LEU A 39 -1.33 -0.19 3.30
CA LEU A 39 -1.08 1.20 3.00
C LEU A 39 -0.96 1.94 4.33
N ALA A 40 0.25 2.39 4.65
CA ALA A 40 0.50 3.26 5.78
C ALA A 40 1.20 4.53 5.28
N ALA A 41 0.67 5.67 5.66
CA ALA A 41 1.21 6.98 5.32
C ALA A 41 1.20 7.83 6.59
N GLU A 42 2.25 8.60 6.77
CA GLU A 42 2.36 9.59 7.84
C GLU A 42 2.88 10.89 7.24
N GLU A 43 2.25 11.98 7.64
CA GLU A 43 2.73 13.32 7.34
C GLU A 43 3.98 13.60 8.19
N VAL A 44 5.12 13.77 7.53
CA VAL A 44 6.41 14.07 8.17
C VAL A 44 6.63 15.58 8.24
N THR A 45 6.13 16.31 7.24
CA THR A 45 6.00 17.78 7.21
C THR A 45 4.75 18.16 6.39
N GLU A 46 4.33 19.44 6.43
CA GLU A 46 3.20 19.95 5.60
C GLU A 46 3.33 19.60 4.11
N ASP A 47 4.56 19.44 3.60
CA ASP A 47 4.86 19.14 2.20
C ASP A 47 5.42 17.73 1.97
N SER A 48 5.57 16.90 3.01
CA SER A 48 6.18 15.57 2.86
C SER A 48 5.46 14.47 3.63
N SER A 49 5.16 13.38 2.93
CA SER A 49 4.60 12.15 3.50
C SER A 49 5.63 11.01 3.41
N ALA A 50 5.84 10.27 4.49
CA ALA A 50 6.53 8.99 4.46
C ALA A 50 5.53 7.85 4.40
N ASN A 51 5.72 6.95 3.42
CA ASN A 51 4.73 5.93 3.07
C ASN A 51 5.36 4.54 3.06
N VAL A 52 4.58 3.54 3.43
CA VAL A 52 4.90 2.12 3.25
C VAL A 52 3.77 1.47 2.46
N ILE A 53 4.15 0.85 1.34
CA ILE A 53 3.28 0.00 0.55
C ILE A 53 3.84 -1.41 0.64
N GLY A 54 3.13 -2.28 1.35
CA GLY A 54 3.44 -3.71 1.42
C GLY A 54 2.40 -4.49 0.61
N ILE A 55 2.84 -5.23 -0.42
CA ILE A 55 1.99 -6.15 -1.17
C ILE A 55 2.65 -7.53 -1.13
N SER A 56 1.94 -8.53 -0.64
CA SER A 56 2.35 -9.93 -0.69
C SER A 56 1.17 -10.84 -1.03
N GLY A 57 1.48 -12.01 -1.60
CA GLY A 57 0.53 -12.91 -2.23
C GLY A 57 0.79 -13.08 -3.73
N ARG A 58 0.14 -14.07 -4.32
CA ARG A 58 0.23 -14.29 -5.78
C ARG A 58 -0.46 -13.16 -6.53
N THR A 59 0.03 -12.86 -7.74
CA THR A 59 -0.44 -11.74 -8.56
C THR A 59 -1.97 -11.71 -8.71
N LYS A 60 -2.61 -12.86 -8.93
CA LYS A 60 -4.07 -12.93 -9.12
C LYS A 60 -4.82 -12.51 -7.84
N GLU A 61 -4.42 -13.05 -6.70
CA GLU A 61 -5.03 -12.79 -5.40
C GLU A 61 -4.79 -11.34 -4.95
N ALA A 62 -3.58 -10.82 -5.16
CA ALA A 62 -3.26 -9.41 -4.89
C ALA A 62 -4.08 -8.45 -5.77
N MET A 63 -4.24 -8.78 -7.06
CA MET A 63 -5.09 -7.99 -7.97
C MET A 63 -6.58 -8.07 -7.61
N SER A 64 -7.06 -9.25 -7.17
CA SER A 64 -8.44 -9.40 -6.69
C SER A 64 -8.67 -8.56 -5.43
N ALA A 65 -7.75 -8.61 -4.47
CA ALA A 65 -7.82 -7.82 -3.25
C ALA A 65 -7.80 -6.31 -3.53
N LEU A 66 -6.95 -5.87 -4.48
CA LEU A 66 -6.92 -4.47 -4.94
C LEU A 66 -8.24 -4.06 -5.59
N HIS A 67 -8.80 -4.92 -6.45
CA HIS A 67 -10.09 -4.66 -7.09
C HIS A 67 -11.21 -4.54 -6.05
N ASP A 68 -11.28 -5.47 -5.11
CA ASP A 68 -12.30 -5.46 -4.07
C ASP A 68 -12.15 -4.21 -3.18
N PHE A 69 -10.91 -3.85 -2.83
CA PHE A 69 -10.61 -2.61 -2.14
C PHE A 69 -11.02 -1.37 -2.95
N ALA A 70 -10.80 -1.35 -4.27
CA ALA A 70 -11.18 -0.23 -5.13
C ALA A 70 -12.69 -0.10 -5.35
N THR A 71 -13.46 -1.17 -5.13
CA THR A 71 -14.91 -1.22 -5.39
C THR A 71 -15.77 -1.16 -4.14
N GLN A 72 -15.19 -1.43 -2.95
CA GLN A 72 -15.89 -1.33 -1.68
C GLN A 72 -16.41 0.10 -1.41
N PRO A 73 -17.64 0.28 -0.88
CA PRO A 73 -18.23 1.60 -0.68
C PRO A 73 -17.37 2.57 0.15
N GLN A 74 -16.61 2.04 1.11
CA GLN A 74 -15.82 2.80 2.07
C GLN A 74 -14.56 3.42 1.44
N THR A 75 -14.03 2.77 0.41
CA THR A 75 -12.69 3.02 -0.15
C THR A 75 -12.73 3.42 -1.63
N LYS A 76 -13.82 3.08 -2.34
CA LYS A 76 -14.07 3.44 -3.74
C LYS A 76 -13.93 4.94 -4.01
N GLY A 77 -14.41 5.77 -3.08
CA GLY A 77 -14.29 7.23 -3.20
C GLY A 77 -12.84 7.68 -3.28
N VAL A 78 -12.00 7.22 -2.35
CA VAL A 78 -10.56 7.54 -2.31
C VAL A 78 -9.85 6.99 -3.55
N PHE A 79 -10.10 5.73 -3.89
CA PHE A 79 -9.48 5.09 -5.06
C PHE A 79 -9.79 5.81 -6.37
N ARG A 80 -11.04 6.29 -6.53
CA ARG A 80 -11.44 7.08 -7.70
C ARG A 80 -10.68 8.39 -7.81
N HIS A 81 -10.50 9.11 -6.70
CA HIS A 81 -9.75 10.38 -6.70
C HIS A 81 -8.28 10.15 -7.03
N VAL A 82 -7.66 9.11 -6.46
CA VAL A 82 -6.26 8.75 -6.77
C VAL A 82 -6.11 8.40 -8.25
N ALA A 83 -7.00 7.55 -8.80
CA ALA A 83 -6.96 7.19 -10.21
C ALA A 83 -7.12 8.39 -11.14
N MET A 84 -7.99 9.35 -10.79
CA MET A 84 -8.15 10.61 -11.52
C MET A 84 -6.89 11.47 -11.45
N SER A 85 -6.30 11.64 -10.27
CA SER A 85 -5.07 12.42 -10.08
C SER A 85 -3.92 11.87 -10.91
N VAL A 86 -3.69 10.54 -10.86
CA VAL A 86 -2.65 9.87 -11.65
C VAL A 86 -2.91 10.02 -13.14
N ALA A 87 -4.17 9.92 -13.59
CA ALA A 87 -4.52 10.11 -14.99
C ALA A 87 -4.22 11.56 -15.45
N LEU A 88 -4.54 12.56 -14.63
CA LEU A 88 -4.26 13.97 -14.92
C LEU A 88 -2.76 14.26 -14.96
N ASP A 89 -1.98 13.76 -14.01
CA ASP A 89 -0.52 13.92 -14.01
C ASP A 89 0.12 13.34 -15.27
N ASN A 90 -0.37 12.20 -15.75
CA ASN A 90 0.11 11.57 -16.99
C ASN A 90 -0.32 12.32 -18.26
N ILE A 91 -1.34 13.17 -18.19
CA ILE A 91 -1.76 14.04 -19.30
C ILE A 91 -0.93 15.33 -19.29
N ILE A 92 -0.68 15.90 -18.11
CA ILE A 92 0.02 17.18 -17.92
C ILE A 92 1.53 17.04 -18.14
N ASN A 93 2.13 15.94 -17.66
CA ASN A 93 3.58 15.72 -17.70
C ASN A 93 4.04 14.84 -18.89
N LYS A 94 3.20 14.73 -19.93
CA LYS A 94 3.54 14.12 -21.22
C LYS A 94 3.95 15.17 -22.24
#